data_AF-A0A6V7IEV3-F1
#
_entry.id   AF-A0A6V7IEV3-F1
#
_cell.length_a   1.000
_cell.length_b   1.000
_cell.length_c   1.000
_cell.angle_alpha   90.00
_cell.angle_beta   90.00
_cell.angle_gamma   90.00
#
_symmetry.space_group_name_H-M   'P 1'
#
loop_
_entity.id
_entity.type
_entity.pdbx_description
1 polymer ?
#
loop_
_entity_poly.entity_id
_entity_poly.type
_entity_poly.pdbx_seq_one_letter_code
_entity_poly.pdbx_strand_id
1 'polypeptide(L)'
;IDPETFEYTINQLNNYFEEAETGSCSTYCEGCLACLTGYLIYICTETHYEKCLRKVAKFICEQNDRVYRPRGLLLTDPTTRGLRLIEISILDRPPS
;
A
#
# COMPACT_ATOMS: atom_id res chain seq x y z
N ILE A 1 6.69 -11.28 17.17
CA ILE A 1 7.36 -10.73 15.97
C ILE A 1 8.53 -9.90 16.48
N ASP A 2 9.72 -10.08 15.88
CA ASP A 2 10.89 -9.29 16.23
C ASP A 2 10.73 -7.83 15.75
N PRO A 3 11.32 -6.85 16.47
CA PRO A 3 11.18 -5.44 16.14
C PRO A 3 11.62 -5.09 14.71
N GLU A 4 12.71 -5.68 14.22
CA GLU A 4 13.27 -5.40 12.90
C GLU A 4 12.31 -5.80 11.76
N THR A 5 11.68 -6.98 11.87
CA THR A 5 10.68 -7.43 10.88
C THR A 5 9.44 -6.54 10.89
N PHE A 6 9.01 -6.10 12.08
CA PHE A 6 7.89 -5.18 12.19
C PHE A 6 8.24 -3.83 11.56
N GLU A 7 9.39 -3.27 11.91
CA GLU A 7 9.89 -2.02 11.37
C GLU A 7 10.05 -2.07 9.85
N TYR A 8 10.58 -3.17 9.31
CA TYR A 8 10.63 -3.40 7.86
C TYR A 8 9.23 -3.33 7.22
N THR A 9 8.23 -3.98 7.83
CA THR A 9 6.86 -3.94 7.34
C THR A 9 6.34 -2.50 7.27
N ILE A 10 6.51 -1.74 8.35
CA ILE A 10 6.03 -0.37 8.44
C ILE A 10 6.77 0.54 7.46
N ASN A 11 8.10 0.43 7.36
CA ASN A 11 8.89 1.22 6.43
C ASN A 11 8.53 0.94 4.97
N GLN A 12 8.30 -0.32 4.59
CA GLN A 12 7.84 -0.64 3.24
C GLN A 12 6.43 -0.13 2.95
N LEU A 13 5.50 -0.22 3.91
CA LEU A 13 4.18 0.37 3.76
C LEU A 13 4.26 1.89 3.55
N ASN A 14 5.06 2.57 4.37
CA ASN A 14 5.28 4.01 4.24
C ASN A 14 5.87 4.36 2.88
N ASN A 15 6.84 3.61 2.37
CA ASN A 15 7.40 3.82 1.03
C ASN A 15 6.33 3.69 -0.07
N TYR A 16 5.41 2.72 0.02
CA TYR A 16 4.32 2.59 -0.96
C TYR A 16 3.32 3.75 -0.88
N PHE A 17 3.03 4.25 0.32
CA PHE A 17 2.17 5.42 0.48
C PHE A 17 2.86 6.69 -0.01
N GLU A 18 4.13 6.87 0.30
CA GLU A 18 4.94 7.97 -0.23
C GLU A 18 4.99 7.92 -1.76
N GLU A 19 5.22 6.74 -2.37
CA GLU A 19 5.17 6.55 -3.82
C GLU A 19 3.81 6.96 -4.39
N ALA A 20 2.72 6.57 -3.73
CA ALA A 20 1.35 6.93 -4.13
C ALA A 20 1.14 8.46 -4.14
N GLU A 21 1.78 9.18 -3.21
CA GLU A 21 1.72 10.65 -3.11
C GLU A 21 2.70 11.37 -4.07
N THR A 22 3.89 10.79 -4.31
CA THR A 22 4.96 11.40 -5.14
C THR A 22 4.80 11.16 -6.64
N GLY A 23 4.10 10.13 -7.09
CA GLY A 23 3.86 9.89 -8.53
C GLY A 23 3.01 10.96 -9.23
N SER A 24 2.72 12.07 -8.55
CA SER A 24 2.00 13.24 -9.04
C SER A 24 2.76 14.11 -10.05
N CYS A 25 4.07 13.90 -10.32
CA CYS A 25 4.80 14.83 -11.20
C CYS A 25 6.01 14.20 -11.95
N SER A 26 5.94 14.10 -13.28
CA SER A 26 6.95 14.64 -14.24
C SER A 26 7.22 13.84 -15.53
N THR A 27 7.21 12.51 -15.58
CA THR A 27 7.91 11.85 -16.72
C THR A 27 7.07 11.53 -17.98
N TYR A 28 5.79 11.17 -17.86
CA TYR A 28 5.03 10.67 -19.04
C TYR A 28 4.24 11.75 -19.80
N CYS A 29 4.21 12.97 -19.26
CA CYS A 29 3.14 13.91 -19.51
C CYS A 29 3.57 15.27 -20.07
N GLU A 30 4.85 15.63 -20.02
CA GLU A 30 5.30 16.92 -20.57
C GLU A 30 5.07 17.01 -22.10
N GLY A 31 5.08 15.88 -22.82
CA GLY A 31 4.85 15.86 -24.27
C GLY A 31 3.38 15.88 -24.71
N CYS A 32 2.45 15.35 -23.90
CA CYS A 32 1.04 15.18 -24.29
C CYS A 32 0.04 16.00 -23.46
N LEU A 33 0.37 16.37 -22.21
CA LEU A 33 -0.53 17.14 -21.33
C LEU A 33 -0.55 18.64 -21.61
N ALA A 34 0.43 19.19 -22.34
CA ALA A 34 0.40 20.61 -22.73
C ALA A 34 -0.84 20.96 -23.57
N CYS A 35 -1.50 19.98 -24.19
CA CYS A 35 -2.63 20.19 -25.10
C CYS A 35 -4.02 19.81 -24.54
N LEU A 36 -4.15 19.12 -23.39
CA LEU A 36 -5.42 18.45 -23.00
C LEU A 36 -5.96 18.68 -21.57
N THR A 37 -5.46 19.67 -20.82
CA THR A 37 -6.16 20.33 -19.68
C THR A 37 -6.85 19.46 -18.60
N GLY A 38 -6.35 19.48 -17.36
CA GLY A 38 -7.12 19.29 -16.11
C GLY A 38 -7.77 17.91 -15.83
N TYR A 39 -8.75 17.51 -16.64
CA TYR A 39 -9.51 16.27 -16.44
C TYR A 39 -8.66 15.02 -16.58
N LEU A 40 -7.67 15.04 -17.48
CA LEU A 40 -6.73 13.92 -17.62
C LEU A 40 -5.84 13.77 -16.38
N ILE A 41 -5.48 14.88 -15.72
CA ILE A 41 -4.70 14.84 -14.46
C ILE A 41 -5.51 14.13 -13.39
N TYR A 42 -6.80 14.46 -13.20
CA TYR A 42 -7.65 13.79 -12.21
C TYR A 42 -7.75 12.27 -12.46
N ILE A 43 -8.01 11.87 -13.71
CA ILE A 43 -8.09 10.45 -14.09
C ILE A 43 -6.74 9.73 -13.91
N CYS A 44 -5.63 10.37 -14.27
CA CYS A 44 -4.29 9.80 -14.11
C CYS A 44 -3.86 9.72 -12.64
N THR A 45 -4.21 10.70 -11.82
CA THR A 45 -3.96 10.70 -10.37
C THR A 45 -4.75 9.59 -9.70
N GLU A 46 -6.05 9.46 -10.00
CA GLU A 46 -6.90 8.38 -9.47
C GLU A 46 -6.32 7.01 -9.85
N THR A 47 -6.02 6.79 -11.13
CA THR A 47 -5.47 5.51 -11.60
C THR A 47 -4.07 5.21 -11.06
N HIS A 48 -3.18 6.19 -10.92
CA HIS A 48 -1.84 6.01 -10.33
C HIS A 48 -1.96 5.58 -8.87
N TYR A 49 -2.73 6.33 -8.09
CA TYR A 49 -2.94 6.07 -6.67
C TYR A 49 -3.49 4.66 -6.47
N GLU A 50 -4.51 4.27 -7.25
CA GLU A 50 -5.03 2.90 -7.25
C GLU A 50 -3.98 1.83 -7.57
N LYS A 51 -3.03 2.09 -8.49
CA LYS A 51 -1.95 1.12 -8.77
C LYS A 51 -1.07 0.92 -7.55
N CYS A 52 -0.73 2.00 -6.84
CA CYS A 52 0.08 1.93 -5.63
C CYS A 52 -0.66 1.22 -4.50
N LEU A 53 -1.97 1.46 -4.33
CA LEU A 53 -2.77 0.75 -3.32
C LEU A 53 -2.82 -0.77 -3.60
N ARG A 54 -2.82 -1.20 -4.87
CA ARG A 54 -2.70 -2.63 -5.19
C ARG A 54 -1.37 -3.23 -4.76
N LYS A 55 -0.27 -2.46 -4.77
CA LYS A 55 1.03 -2.91 -4.23
C LYS A 55 0.94 -3.13 -2.72
N VAL A 56 0.30 -2.21 -1.99
CA VAL A 56 0.05 -2.33 -0.55
C VAL A 56 -0.73 -3.61 -0.22
N ALA A 57 -1.87 -3.83 -0.89
CA ALA A 57 -2.69 -5.02 -0.70
C ALA A 57 -1.90 -6.31 -0.94
N LYS A 58 -1.11 -6.35 -2.03
CA LYS A 58 -0.25 -7.49 -2.37
C LYS A 58 0.83 -7.72 -1.30
N PHE A 59 1.53 -6.67 -0.89
CA PHE A 59 2.58 -6.76 0.13
C PHE A 59 2.04 -7.29 1.46
N ILE A 60 0.88 -6.79 1.90
CA ILE A 60 0.23 -7.24 3.14
C ILE A 60 -0.17 -8.72 3.05
N CYS A 61 -0.68 -9.17 1.91
CA CYS A 61 -0.96 -10.58 1.69
C CYS A 61 0.30 -11.43 1.86
N GLU A 62 1.40 -11.04 1.19
CA GLU A 62 2.68 -11.74 1.29
C GLU A 62 3.27 -11.73 2.71
N GLN A 63 3.19 -10.59 3.41
CA GLN A 63 3.62 -10.47 4.80
C GLN A 63 2.76 -11.34 5.72
N ASN A 64 1.44 -11.37 5.52
CA ASN A 64 0.56 -12.22 6.28
C ASN A 64 0.92 -13.69 6.12
N ASP A 65 1.16 -14.15 4.90
CA ASP A 65 1.47 -15.56 4.64
C ASP A 65 2.84 -15.96 5.19
N ARG A 66 3.85 -15.09 5.06
CA ARG A 66 5.25 -15.41 5.43
C ARG A 66 5.61 -15.08 6.87
N VAL A 67 4.99 -14.05 7.44
CA VAL A 67 5.42 -13.45 8.72
C VAL A 67 4.31 -13.51 9.76
N TYR A 68 3.14 -12.93 9.51
CA TYR A 68 2.15 -12.67 10.55
C TYR A 68 1.32 -13.93 10.89
N ARG A 69 0.72 -14.61 9.90
CA ARG A 69 -0.12 -15.81 10.13
C ARG A 69 0.62 -16.95 10.84
N PRO A 70 1.88 -17.29 10.48
CA PRO A 70 2.64 -18.32 11.20
C PRO A 70 2.88 -17.99 12.68
N ARG A 71 2.74 -16.72 13.06
CA ARG A 71 2.89 -16.22 14.43
C ARG A 71 1.55 -15.95 15.12
N GLY A 72 0.44 -16.41 14.53
CA GLY A 72 -0.90 -16.18 15.06
C GLY A 72 -1.33 -14.72 14.97
N LEU A 73 -0.82 -13.96 13.99
CA LEU A 73 -1.18 -12.56 13.77
C LEU A 73 -1.81 -12.38 12.39
N LEU A 74 -2.63 -11.35 12.24
CA LEU A 74 -3.17 -10.91 10.96
C LEU A 74 -3.05 -9.39 10.85
N LEU A 75 -2.28 -8.93 9.88
CA LEU A 75 -2.20 -7.53 9.47
C LEU A 75 -3.35 -7.24 8.49
N THR A 76 -4.28 -6.40 8.89
CA THR A 76 -5.39 -5.99 8.02
C THR A 76 -4.93 -4.96 7.01
N ASP A 77 -5.38 -5.08 5.75
CA ASP A 77 -5.11 -4.09 4.71
C ASP A 77 -5.72 -2.73 5.08
N PRO A 78 -4.90 -1.68 5.29
CA PRO A 78 -5.37 -0.35 5.66
C PRO A 78 -6.21 0.31 4.57
N THR A 79 -6.10 -0.11 3.30
CA THR A 79 -6.94 0.42 2.21
C THR A 79 -8.42 0.13 2.46
N THR A 80 -8.71 -1.01 3.09
CA THR A 80 -10.07 -1.42 3.49
C THR A 80 -10.56 -0.72 4.77
N ARG A 81 -9.70 0.09 5.41
CA ARG A 81 -9.97 0.88 6.62
C ARG A 81 -9.87 2.38 6.36
N GLY A 82 -9.92 2.79 5.10
CA GLY A 82 -9.81 4.19 4.71
C GLY A 82 -8.44 4.81 4.99
N LEU A 83 -7.38 3.99 5.12
CA LEU A 83 -5.98 4.39 5.27
C LEU A 83 -5.64 5.15 6.57
N ARG A 84 -6.50 5.06 7.60
CA ARG A 84 -6.36 5.86 8.83
C ARG A 84 -5.55 5.17 9.92
N LEU A 85 -5.42 3.85 9.85
CA LEU A 85 -4.80 3.05 10.90
C LEU A 85 -4.20 1.78 10.33
N ILE A 86 -3.26 1.22 11.09
CA ILE A 86 -2.75 -0.14 10.90
C ILE A 86 -3.37 -1.02 12.00
N GLU A 87 -4.05 -2.09 11.59
CA GLU A 87 -4.75 -3.01 12.50
C GLU A 87 -4.05 -4.37 12.46
N ILE A 88 -3.69 -4.89 13.64
CA ILE A 88 -3.08 -6.21 13.82
C ILE A 88 -3.95 -7.00 14.78
N SER A 89 -4.50 -8.12 14.30
CA SER A 89 -5.32 -9.02 15.10
C SER A 89 -4.51 -10.21 15.58
N ILE A 90 -4.80 -10.68 16.80
CA ILE A 90 -4.30 -11.96 17.33
C ILE A 90 -5.31 -13.04 16.94
N LEU A 91 -4.83 -14.11 16.31
CA LEU A 91 -5.64 -15.24 15.86
C LEU A 91 -5.68 -16.32 16.95
N ASP A 92 -6.86 -16.59 17.49
CA ASP A 92 -7.08 -17.58 18.55
C ASP A 92 -6.94 -19.05 18.10
N ARG A 93 -6.67 -19.33 16.82
CA ARG A 93 -6.55 -20.70 16.30
C ARG A 93 -5.19 -20.92 15.62
N PRO A 94 -4.47 -22.01 15.95
CA PRO A 94 -3.33 -22.44 15.16
C PRO A 94 -3.79 -22.76 13.72
N PRO A 95 -2.96 -22.53 12.69
CA PRO A 95 -3.28 -22.93 11.33
C PRO A 95 -3.50 -24.44 11.31
N SER A 96 -4.70 -24.85 10.90
CA SER A 96 -5.09 -26.25 10.65
C SER A 96 -4.34 -26.84 9.47
#